data_AF-A0A172TCJ5-F1
#
_entry.id   AF-A0A172TCJ5-F1
#
_cell.length_a   1.000
_cell.length_b   1.000
_cell.length_c   1.000
_cell.angle_alpha   90.00
_cell.angle_beta   90.00
_cell.angle_gamma   90.00
#
_symmetry.space_group_name_H-M   'P 1'
#
loop_
_entity.id
_entity.type
_entity.pdbx_description
1 polymer ?
#
loop_
_entity_poly.entity_id
_entity_poly.type
_entity_poly.pdbx_seq_one_letter_code
_entity_poly.pdbx_strand_id
1 'polypeptide(L)'
;MSNPSARPPFLRRSLLKPRDVLPHIHDITPEFLAERGLHGLLLDLDNTMIPYGSYEERADVMLWAANLRRGGIRLYMLSNATGKRARFWMDKLGFEGAEGVGMAGKPHPRAYRAALAQMNLPAHQVAMVGDQLFTDVLGGNLSGMHTILVHPLGSNSLPHTRLARTLERAVLKRYGHDWKA
;
A
#
# COMPACT_ATOMS: atom_id res chain seq x y z
N MET A 1 17.83 14.30 -37.93
CA MET A 1 17.53 15.33 -36.90
C MET A 1 16.60 14.72 -35.86
N SER A 2 17.16 14.19 -34.79
CA SER A 2 16.41 13.60 -33.67
C SER A 2 16.00 14.71 -32.70
N ASN A 3 14.70 14.86 -32.46
CA ASN A 3 14.15 15.85 -31.53
C ASN A 3 14.50 15.44 -30.08
N PRO A 4 15.32 16.22 -29.33
CA PRO A 4 15.77 15.84 -28.00
C PRO A 4 14.78 16.16 -26.87
N SER A 5 13.51 16.49 -27.18
CA SER A 5 12.55 17.01 -26.19
C SER A 5 11.44 16.06 -25.74
N ALA A 6 11.42 14.80 -26.17
CA ALA A 6 10.45 13.84 -25.67
C ALA A 6 10.84 13.36 -24.26
N ARG A 7 10.36 14.06 -23.22
CA ARG A 7 10.39 13.54 -21.84
C ARG A 7 9.74 12.14 -21.84
N PRO A 8 10.37 11.13 -21.22
CA PRO A 8 9.79 9.79 -21.23
C PRO A 8 8.41 9.78 -20.55
N PRO A 9 7.47 8.92 -20.99
CA PRO A 9 6.04 9.01 -20.67
C PRO A 9 5.69 8.92 -19.18
N PHE A 10 6.60 8.44 -18.34
CA PHE A 10 6.44 8.35 -16.89
C PHE A 10 6.62 9.69 -16.14
N LEU A 11 7.16 10.74 -16.79
CA LEU A 11 7.51 12.01 -16.13
C LEU A 11 6.38 13.06 -16.06
N ARG A 12 5.12 12.69 -16.32
CA ARG A 12 3.98 13.63 -16.35
C ARG A 12 2.97 13.52 -15.20
N ARG A 13 3.12 12.57 -14.27
CA ARG A 13 2.12 12.33 -13.22
C ARG A 13 2.65 12.69 -11.83
N SER A 14 1.78 13.30 -11.03
CA SER A 14 2.11 13.66 -9.64
C SER A 14 2.38 12.40 -8.82
N LEU A 15 3.50 12.40 -8.08
CA LEU A 15 3.89 11.30 -7.20
C LEU A 15 2.94 11.12 -6.00
N LEU A 16 2.12 12.12 -5.70
CA LEU A 16 1.15 12.10 -4.61
C LEU A 16 -0.28 11.83 -5.07
N LYS A 17 -0.47 11.44 -6.34
CA LYS A 17 -1.77 11.02 -6.84
C LYS A 17 -1.85 9.49 -6.80
N PRO A 18 -2.76 8.89 -6.01
CA PRO A 18 -3.00 7.45 -6.08
C PRO A 18 -3.66 7.09 -7.42
N ARG A 19 -3.54 5.82 -7.84
CA ARG A 19 -4.27 5.34 -9.02
C ARG A 19 -5.71 5.01 -8.72
N ASP A 20 -5.96 4.37 -7.58
CA ASP A 20 -7.28 4.08 -7.05
C ASP A 20 -7.40 4.56 -5.61
N VAL A 21 -8.61 4.97 -5.22
CA VAL A 21 -8.97 5.28 -3.84
C VAL A 21 -10.19 4.46 -3.49
N LEU A 22 -10.09 3.61 -2.47
CA LEU A 22 -11.14 2.69 -2.06
C LEU A 22 -11.52 2.92 -0.58
N PRO A 23 -12.78 2.69 -0.19
CA PRO A 23 -13.17 2.75 1.21
C PRO A 23 -12.45 1.73 2.10
N HIS A 24 -12.30 0.48 1.65
CA HIS A 24 -11.70 -0.59 2.44
C HIS A 24 -10.85 -1.53 1.59
N ILE A 25 -9.87 -2.20 2.20
CA ILE A 25 -9.13 -3.31 1.55
C ILE A 25 -10.02 -4.44 1.02
N HIS A 26 -11.24 -4.62 1.55
CA HIS A 26 -12.16 -5.67 1.09
C HIS A 26 -12.74 -5.39 -0.30
N ASP A 27 -12.67 -4.13 -0.75
CA ASP A 27 -13.06 -3.73 -2.10
C ASP A 27 -12.01 -4.15 -3.15
N ILE A 28 -10.85 -4.66 -2.70
CA ILE A 28 -9.82 -5.24 -3.56
C ILE A 28 -10.15 -6.72 -3.77
N THR A 29 -10.90 -7.01 -4.84
CA THR A 29 -11.28 -8.37 -5.24
C THR A 29 -10.33 -8.94 -6.31
N PRO A 30 -10.33 -10.27 -6.55
CA PRO A 30 -9.59 -10.86 -7.67
C PRO A 30 -9.91 -10.21 -9.03
N GLU A 31 -11.19 -9.86 -9.27
CA GLU A 31 -11.65 -9.22 -10.51
C GLU A 31 -11.07 -7.81 -10.63
N PHE A 32 -11.12 -7.01 -9.55
CA PHE A 32 -10.52 -5.68 -9.50
C PHE A 32 -9.03 -5.73 -9.87
N LEU A 33 -8.31 -6.74 -9.38
CA LEU A 33 -6.89 -6.94 -9.67
C LEU A 33 -6.66 -7.39 -11.11
N ALA A 34 -7.45 -8.34 -11.61
CA ALA A 34 -7.34 -8.87 -12.96
C ALA A 34 -7.58 -7.78 -14.02
N GLU A 35 -8.58 -6.91 -13.83
CA GLU A 35 -8.86 -5.77 -14.71
C GLU A 35 -7.69 -4.78 -14.82
N ARG A 36 -6.83 -4.74 -13.80
CA ARG A 36 -5.65 -3.88 -13.73
C ARG A 36 -4.36 -4.61 -14.09
N GLY A 37 -4.41 -5.91 -14.41
CA GLY A 37 -3.23 -6.73 -14.66
C GLY A 37 -2.32 -6.87 -13.43
N LEU A 38 -2.91 -6.87 -12.23
CA LEU A 38 -2.18 -6.97 -10.97
C LEU A 38 -2.12 -8.42 -10.50
N HIS A 39 -0.91 -8.88 -10.19
CA HIS A 39 -0.61 -10.25 -9.74
C HIS A 39 -0.04 -10.29 -8.32
N GLY A 40 0.22 -9.13 -7.72
CA GLY A 40 0.69 -9.05 -6.36
C GLY A 40 0.24 -7.79 -5.64
N LEU A 41 0.15 -7.90 -4.32
CA LEU A 41 -0.11 -6.79 -3.42
C LEU A 41 1.03 -6.64 -2.42
N LEU A 42 1.44 -5.41 -2.25
CA LEU A 42 2.36 -4.98 -1.22
C LEU A 42 1.56 -4.17 -0.20
N LEU A 43 1.43 -4.69 1.02
CA LEU A 43 0.40 -4.30 1.98
C LEU A 43 1.01 -3.56 3.17
N ASP A 44 0.54 -2.34 3.42
CA ASP A 44 0.74 -1.69 4.72
C ASP A 44 -0.08 -2.39 5.82
N LEU A 45 0.33 -2.22 7.08
CA LEU A 45 -0.31 -2.82 8.25
C LEU A 45 -1.24 -1.86 8.98
N ASP A 46 -0.69 -0.78 9.53
CA ASP A 46 -1.37 0.03 10.55
C ASP A 46 -2.32 1.05 9.90
N ASN A 47 -3.60 1.00 10.30
CA ASN A 47 -4.74 1.69 9.70
C ASN A 47 -5.06 1.32 8.25
N THR A 48 -4.32 0.39 7.66
CA THR A 48 -4.64 -0.22 6.36
C THR A 48 -5.36 -1.56 6.56
N MET A 49 -4.66 -2.52 7.17
CA MET A 49 -5.21 -3.86 7.47
C MET A 49 -5.73 -3.94 8.90
N ILE A 50 -4.98 -3.37 9.86
CA ILE A 50 -5.23 -3.48 11.30
C ILE A 50 -5.26 -2.07 11.89
N PRO A 51 -6.24 -1.70 12.73
CA PRO A 51 -6.22 -0.43 13.45
C PRO A 51 -4.91 -0.24 14.23
N TYR A 52 -4.38 0.98 14.22
CA TYR A 52 -3.12 1.28 14.88
C TYR A 52 -3.11 0.83 16.35
N GLY A 53 -2.09 0.07 16.74
CA GLY A 53 -1.90 -0.43 18.10
C GLY A 53 -2.79 -1.61 18.50
N SER A 54 -3.82 -1.97 17.71
CA SER A 54 -4.68 -3.11 18.00
C SER A 54 -3.97 -4.45 17.76
N TYR A 55 -4.24 -5.42 18.64
CA TYR A 55 -3.86 -6.83 18.52
C TYR A 55 -5.09 -7.75 18.53
N GLU A 56 -6.29 -7.17 18.41
CA GLU A 56 -7.54 -7.90 18.33
C GLU A 56 -7.65 -8.64 17.00
N GLU A 57 -8.15 -9.87 17.04
CA GLU A 57 -8.27 -10.72 15.86
C GLU A 57 -9.17 -10.09 14.78
N ARG A 58 -8.76 -10.27 13.52
CA ARG A 58 -9.44 -9.73 12.33
C ARG A 58 -9.70 -10.84 11.32
N ALA A 59 -10.65 -11.70 11.66
CA ALA A 59 -11.02 -12.86 10.85
C ALA A 59 -11.43 -12.49 9.43
N ASP A 60 -12.04 -11.32 9.26
CA ASP A 60 -12.39 -10.72 7.96
C ASP A 60 -11.13 -10.49 7.08
N VAL A 61 -10.10 -9.88 7.66
CA VAL A 61 -8.84 -9.59 6.96
C VAL A 61 -8.05 -10.88 6.68
N MET A 62 -8.06 -11.83 7.62
CA MET A 62 -7.44 -13.14 7.44
C MET A 62 -8.09 -13.90 6.27
N LEU A 63 -9.43 -13.94 6.23
CA LEU A 63 -10.18 -14.58 5.16
C LEU A 63 -9.94 -13.90 3.81
N TRP A 64 -9.94 -12.56 3.77
CA TRP A 64 -9.63 -11.78 2.57
C TRP A 64 -8.24 -12.11 2.02
N ALA A 65 -7.21 -12.08 2.86
CA ALA A 65 -5.84 -12.40 2.46
C ALA A 65 -5.71 -13.85 1.97
N ALA A 66 -6.36 -14.81 2.66
CA ALA A 66 -6.39 -16.21 2.25
C ALA A 66 -7.07 -16.43 0.90
N ASN A 67 -8.19 -15.72 0.64
CA ASN A 67 -8.90 -15.80 -0.64
C ASN A 67 -8.06 -15.26 -1.79
N LEU A 68 -7.37 -14.13 -1.60
CA LEU A 68 -6.46 -13.58 -2.61
C LEU A 68 -5.30 -14.54 -2.92
N ARG A 69 -4.66 -15.12 -1.90
CA ARG A 69 -3.61 -16.14 -2.09
C ARG A 69 -4.11 -17.35 -2.86
N ARG A 70 -5.31 -17.86 -2.53
CA ARG A 70 -5.93 -18.98 -3.24
C ARG A 70 -6.23 -18.65 -4.70
N GLY A 71 -6.51 -17.37 -5.01
CA GLY A 71 -6.63 -16.84 -6.37
C GLY A 71 -5.29 -16.61 -7.08
N GLY A 72 -4.16 -16.98 -6.48
CA GLY A 72 -2.82 -16.85 -7.08
C GLY A 72 -2.18 -15.47 -6.92
N ILE A 73 -2.76 -14.58 -6.10
CA ILE A 73 -2.18 -13.26 -5.83
C ILE A 73 -1.06 -13.39 -4.80
N ARG A 74 0.13 -12.88 -5.15
CA ARG A 74 1.26 -12.80 -4.21
C ARG A 74 1.05 -11.66 -3.23
N LEU A 75 1.12 -11.95 -1.93
CA LEU A 75 1.01 -10.93 -0.89
C LEU A 75 2.36 -10.72 -0.23
N TYR A 76 2.70 -9.46 0.05
CA TYR A 76 3.90 -9.10 0.80
C TYR A 76 3.58 -7.97 1.77
N MET A 77 3.89 -8.11 3.05
CA MET A 77 3.67 -7.04 4.02
C MET A 77 4.86 -6.06 4.08
N LEU A 78 4.63 -4.77 3.85
CA LEU A 78 5.63 -3.71 3.98
C LEU A 78 5.18 -2.65 4.99
N SER A 79 5.67 -2.75 6.22
CA SER A 79 5.23 -1.91 7.33
C SER A 79 6.36 -1.10 7.97
N ASN A 80 6.05 0.12 8.41
CA ASN A 80 6.92 0.90 9.30
C ASN A 80 6.70 0.58 10.79
N ALA A 81 5.80 -0.36 11.11
CA ALA A 81 5.60 -0.86 12.48
C ALA A 81 6.88 -1.47 13.05
N THR A 82 6.96 -1.56 14.38
CA THR A 82 8.10 -2.23 15.04
C THR A 82 8.20 -3.68 14.58
N GLY A 83 9.42 -4.22 14.55
CA GLY A 83 9.66 -5.61 14.10
C GLY A 83 8.82 -6.64 14.86
N LYS A 84 8.58 -6.42 16.17
CA LYS A 84 7.73 -7.29 17.00
C LYS A 84 6.26 -7.26 16.54
N ARG A 85 5.70 -6.07 16.30
CA ARG A 85 4.31 -5.92 15.84
C ARG A 85 4.11 -6.49 14.45
N ALA A 86 5.03 -6.18 13.53
CA ALA A 86 5.01 -6.70 12.18
C ALA A 86 5.05 -8.24 12.18
N ARG A 87 5.96 -8.85 12.95
CA ARG A 87 6.07 -10.30 13.05
C ARG A 87 4.79 -10.96 13.58
N PHE A 88 4.24 -10.44 14.67
CA PHE A 88 2.98 -10.92 15.22
C PHE A 88 1.88 -10.99 14.14
N TRP A 89 1.73 -9.92 13.36
CA TRP A 89 0.68 -9.85 12.35
C TRP A 89 0.99 -10.66 11.09
N MET A 90 2.26 -10.81 10.69
CA MET A 90 2.64 -11.75 9.63
C MET A 90 2.21 -13.17 9.99
N ASP A 91 2.54 -13.63 11.20
CA ASP A 91 2.18 -14.96 11.67
C ASP A 91 0.66 -15.14 11.70
N LYS A 92 -0.08 -14.15 12.22
CA LYS A 92 -1.55 -14.20 12.29
C LYS A 92 -2.25 -14.17 10.93
N LEU A 93 -1.70 -13.45 9.95
CA LEU A 93 -2.30 -13.28 8.63
C LEU A 93 -1.79 -14.31 7.60
N GLY A 94 -1.02 -15.30 8.07
CA GLY A 94 -0.49 -16.38 7.23
C GLY A 94 0.52 -15.91 6.20
N PHE A 95 1.34 -14.90 6.52
CA PHE A 95 2.54 -14.59 5.75
C PHE A 95 3.65 -15.52 6.23
N GLU A 96 4.26 -16.25 5.30
CA GLU A 96 5.28 -17.25 5.61
C GLU A 96 6.66 -16.83 5.12
N GLY A 97 7.71 -17.33 5.78
CA GLY A 97 9.09 -17.10 5.36
C GLY A 97 9.47 -15.62 5.21
N ALA A 98 9.80 -15.20 3.99
CA ALA A 98 10.28 -13.85 3.68
C ALA A 98 9.17 -12.92 3.15
N GLU A 99 7.89 -13.26 3.31
CA GLU A 99 6.72 -12.54 2.78
C GLU A 99 6.36 -11.24 3.53
N GLY A 100 7.31 -10.63 4.22
CA GLY A 100 7.09 -9.30 4.78
C GLY A 100 8.24 -8.78 5.62
N VAL A 101 8.15 -7.48 5.94
CA VAL A 101 9.13 -6.80 6.78
C VAL A 101 8.49 -5.64 7.55
N GLY A 102 8.86 -5.53 8.83
CA GLY A 102 8.60 -4.37 9.68
C GLY A 102 9.77 -3.39 9.65
N MET A 103 9.57 -2.17 10.16
CA MET A 103 10.56 -1.09 10.12
C MET A 103 11.15 -0.88 8.71
N ALA A 104 10.28 -0.98 7.69
CA ALA A 104 10.67 -1.00 6.29
C ALA A 104 11.36 0.30 5.82
N GLY A 105 11.11 1.44 6.48
CA GLY A 105 11.68 2.73 6.09
C GLY A 105 10.95 3.38 4.91
N LYS A 106 9.65 3.12 4.74
CA LYS A 106 8.80 3.84 3.78
C LYS A 106 8.86 5.35 4.05
N PRO A 107 8.91 6.24 3.04
CA PRO A 107 8.69 6.00 1.60
C PRO A 107 9.94 5.60 0.78
N HIS A 108 11.07 5.24 1.41
CA HIS A 108 12.33 5.08 0.67
C HIS A 108 12.24 3.97 -0.41
N PRO A 109 12.48 4.26 -1.72
CA PRO A 109 12.28 3.30 -2.81
C PRO A 109 13.06 1.98 -2.70
N ARG A 110 14.16 1.96 -1.95
CA ARG A 110 14.91 0.72 -1.66
C ARG A 110 14.03 -0.34 -0.98
N ALA A 111 13.15 0.05 -0.05
CA ALA A 111 12.28 -0.87 0.66
C ALA A 111 11.29 -1.57 -0.29
N TYR A 112 10.63 -0.78 -1.14
CA TYR A 112 9.71 -1.27 -2.16
C TYR A 112 10.39 -2.18 -3.19
N ARG A 113 11.57 -1.79 -3.70
CA ARG A 113 12.31 -2.62 -4.65
C ARG A 113 12.79 -3.94 -4.05
N ALA A 114 13.20 -3.94 -2.79
CA ALA A 114 13.57 -5.18 -2.10
C ALA A 114 12.38 -6.14 -2.00
N ALA A 115 11.21 -5.62 -1.65
CA ALA A 115 9.99 -6.42 -1.59
C ALA A 115 9.54 -6.92 -2.98
N LEU A 116 9.59 -6.09 -4.02
CA LEU A 116 9.32 -6.51 -5.41
C LEU A 116 10.24 -7.67 -5.85
N ALA A 117 11.53 -7.61 -5.47
CA ALA A 117 12.48 -8.69 -5.74
C ALA A 117 12.10 -9.99 -5.02
N GLN A 118 11.63 -9.93 -3.76
CA GLN A 118 11.13 -11.10 -3.03
C GLN A 118 9.87 -11.69 -3.67
N MET A 119 8.98 -10.83 -4.16
CA MET A 119 7.76 -11.26 -4.86
C MET A 119 8.05 -11.85 -6.25
N ASN A 120 9.24 -11.59 -6.81
CA ASN A 120 9.62 -11.93 -8.18
C ASN A 120 8.57 -11.46 -9.22
N LEU A 121 8.10 -10.22 -9.05
CA LEU A 121 7.13 -9.58 -9.95
C LEU A 121 7.65 -8.21 -10.41
N PRO A 122 7.38 -7.82 -11.67
CA PRO A 122 7.70 -6.47 -12.12
C PRO A 122 6.78 -5.45 -11.44
N ALA A 123 7.30 -4.25 -11.17
CA ALA A 123 6.59 -3.22 -10.40
C ALA A 123 5.18 -2.90 -10.93
N HIS A 124 4.99 -2.88 -12.25
CA HIS A 124 3.70 -2.55 -12.86
C HIS A 124 2.61 -3.61 -12.66
N GLN A 125 2.97 -4.83 -12.23
CA GLN A 125 2.04 -5.91 -11.87
C GLN A 125 1.76 -5.98 -10.36
N VAL A 126 2.31 -5.05 -9.57
CA VAL A 126 2.15 -5.02 -8.13
C VAL A 126 1.53 -3.71 -7.69
N ALA A 127 0.52 -3.79 -6.83
CA ALA A 127 -0.04 -2.61 -6.19
C ALA A 127 0.50 -2.43 -4.77
N MET A 128 0.94 -1.21 -4.45
CA MET A 128 1.09 -0.76 -3.07
C MET A 128 -0.29 -0.40 -2.53
N VAL A 129 -0.70 -1.04 -1.43
CA VAL A 129 -1.95 -0.78 -0.73
C VAL A 129 -1.63 -0.19 0.63
N GLY A 130 -2.14 1.00 0.91
CA GLY A 130 -1.95 1.67 2.18
C GLY A 130 -2.90 2.83 2.38
N ASP A 131 -2.86 3.46 3.54
CA ASP A 131 -3.77 4.55 3.89
C ASP A 131 -3.06 5.93 3.94
N GLN A 132 -1.76 5.97 3.66
CA GLN A 132 -0.96 7.20 3.71
C GLN A 132 -0.44 7.65 2.36
N LEU A 133 -0.66 8.94 2.06
CA LEU A 133 -0.19 9.52 0.81
C LEU A 133 1.34 9.64 0.77
N PHE A 134 1.95 10.07 1.88
CA PHE A 134 3.38 10.42 1.91
C PHE A 134 4.30 9.22 2.12
N THR A 135 3.78 8.07 2.56
CA THR A 135 4.56 6.84 2.66
C THR A 135 4.23 5.90 1.52
N ASP A 136 2.96 5.48 1.42
CA ASP A 136 2.53 4.36 0.59
C ASP A 136 2.36 4.80 -0.86
N VAL A 137 1.56 5.84 -1.11
CA VAL A 137 1.34 6.36 -2.47
C VAL A 137 2.63 6.93 -3.06
N LEU A 138 3.34 7.78 -2.30
CA LEU A 138 4.61 8.34 -2.74
C LEU A 138 5.65 7.26 -3.06
N GLY A 139 5.85 6.31 -2.14
CA GLY A 139 6.85 5.26 -2.29
C GLY A 139 6.53 4.27 -3.40
N GLY A 140 5.26 3.88 -3.53
CA GLY A 140 4.78 3.04 -4.63
C GLY A 140 4.96 3.71 -5.99
N ASN A 141 4.55 4.97 -6.11
CA ASN A 141 4.71 5.76 -7.34
C ASN A 141 6.19 5.95 -7.72
N LEU A 142 7.06 6.26 -6.75
CA LEU A 142 8.52 6.36 -6.96
C LEU A 142 9.14 5.03 -7.41
N SER A 143 8.49 3.91 -7.11
CA SER A 143 8.96 2.56 -7.44
C SER A 143 8.28 2.00 -8.70
N GLY A 144 7.46 2.80 -9.39
CA GLY A 144 6.77 2.40 -10.63
C GLY A 144 5.59 1.44 -10.42
N MET A 145 5.09 1.33 -9.20
CA MET A 145 3.98 0.44 -8.84
C MET A 145 2.62 1.05 -9.16
N HIS A 146 1.59 0.21 -9.15
CA HIS A 146 0.22 0.69 -8.99
C HIS A 146 0.01 1.13 -7.52
N THR A 147 -0.82 2.13 -7.27
CA THR A 147 -1.07 2.64 -5.90
C THR A 147 -2.55 2.67 -5.60
N ILE A 148 -2.94 1.96 -4.55
CA ILE A 148 -4.31 1.89 -4.03
C ILE A 148 -4.28 2.53 -2.65
N LEU A 149 -4.92 3.69 -2.52
CA LEU A 149 -5.10 4.34 -1.24
C LEU A 149 -6.43 3.86 -0.64
N VAL A 150 -6.40 3.36 0.60
CA VAL A 150 -7.62 3.03 1.34
C VAL A 150 -7.91 4.08 2.40
N HIS A 151 -9.16 4.17 2.87
CA HIS A 151 -9.46 5.02 4.01
C HIS A 151 -8.83 4.43 5.29
N PRO A 152 -8.28 5.28 6.17
CA PRO A 152 -7.70 4.82 7.42
C PRO A 152 -8.76 4.16 8.31
N LEU A 153 -8.47 2.98 8.87
CA LEU A 153 -9.36 2.29 9.81
C LEU A 153 -9.59 3.04 11.13
N GLY A 154 -8.74 4.01 11.46
CA GLY A 154 -8.86 4.81 12.66
C GLY A 154 -8.02 6.08 12.64
N SER A 155 -8.29 6.98 13.58
CA SER A 155 -7.47 8.18 13.76
C SER A 155 -6.21 7.86 14.56
N ASN A 156 -5.03 8.12 13.99
CA ASN A 156 -3.78 8.03 14.76
C ASN A 156 -3.75 9.07 15.90
N SER A 157 -3.29 8.64 17.08
CA SER A 157 -3.20 9.46 18.29
C SER A 157 -1.97 10.38 18.32
N LEU A 158 -0.99 10.19 17.43
CA LEU A 158 0.26 10.95 17.46
C LEU A 158 0.14 12.33 16.77
N PRO A 159 0.54 13.45 17.41
CA PRO A 159 0.37 14.80 16.88
C PRO A 159 1.01 15.05 15.50
N HIS A 160 2.23 14.53 15.28
CA HIS A 160 2.94 14.69 14.02
C HIS A 160 2.22 13.98 12.85
N THR A 161 1.58 12.84 13.13
CA THR A 161 0.76 12.15 12.12
C THR A 161 -0.51 12.93 11.83
N ARG A 162 -1.10 13.64 12.80
CA ARG A 162 -2.33 14.44 12.57
C ARG A 162 -2.11 15.61 11.62
N LEU A 163 -0.98 16.32 11.75
CA LEU A 163 -0.64 17.39 10.81
C LEU A 163 -0.38 16.83 9.41
N ALA A 164 0.43 15.76 9.31
CA ALA A 164 0.67 15.08 8.03
C ALA A 164 -0.65 14.67 7.36
N ARG A 165 -1.56 14.00 8.09
CA ARG A 165 -2.88 13.59 7.60
C ARG A 165 -3.75 14.76 7.17
N THR A 166 -3.63 15.92 7.82
CA THR A 166 -4.37 17.12 7.42
C THR A 166 -3.86 17.65 6.07
N LEU A 167 -2.54 17.65 5.87
CA LEU A 167 -1.93 17.98 4.58
C LEU A 167 -2.28 16.94 3.51
N GLU A 168 -2.27 15.65 3.83
CA GLU A 168 -2.66 14.56 2.92
C GLU A 168 -4.10 14.73 2.42
N ARG A 169 -5.05 15.00 3.33
CA ARG A 169 -6.46 15.28 2.97
C ARG A 169 -6.59 16.50 2.07
N ALA A 170 -5.85 17.57 2.35
CA ALA A 170 -5.85 18.76 1.50
C ALA A 170 -5.31 18.45 0.08
N VAL A 171 -4.32 17.55 -0.04
CA VAL A 171 -3.82 17.10 -1.35
C VAL A 171 -4.86 16.25 -2.07
N LEU A 172 -5.52 15.32 -1.38
CA LEU A 172 -6.51 14.42 -1.97
C LEU A 172 -7.78 15.14 -2.44
N LYS A 173 -8.19 16.19 -1.71
CA LYS A 173 -9.28 17.07 -2.13
C LYS A 173 -9.02 17.72 -3.49
N ARG A 174 -7.75 18.03 -3.83
CA ARG A 174 -7.37 18.56 -5.16
C ARG A 174 -7.57 17.55 -6.28
N TYR A 175 -7.66 16.26 -5.96
CA TYR A 175 -7.94 15.18 -6.91
C TYR A 175 -9.38 14.68 -6.85
N GLY A 176 -10.28 15.40 -6.16
CA GLY A 176 -11.69 15.04 -6.06
C GLY A 176 -12.01 13.96 -5.04
N HIS A 177 -11.06 13.60 -4.19
CA HIS A 177 -11.28 12.65 -3.09
C HIS A 177 -11.51 13.43 -1.80
N ASP A 178 -12.77 13.54 -1.38
CA ASP A 178 -13.19 14.14 -0.11
C ASP A 178 -14.01 13.08 0.64
N TRP A 179 -13.40 12.42 1.62
CA TRP A 179 -14.12 11.54 2.54
C TRP A 179 -14.13 12.15 3.93
N LYS A 180 -15.29 12.08 4.58
CA LYS A 180 -15.44 12.53 5.96
C LYS A 180 -14.91 11.42 6.86
N ALA A 181 -13.89 11.75 7.64
CA ALA A 181 -13.41 10.90 8.74
C ALA A 181 -14.40 10.96 9.91
#